data_AF-A0A512HP57-F1
#
_entry.id   AF-A0A512HP57-F1
#
_cell.length_a   1.000
_cell.length_b   1.000
_cell.length_c   1.000
_cell.angle_alpha   90.00
_cell.angle_beta   90.00
_cell.angle_gamma   90.00
#
_symmetry.space_group_name_H-M   'P 1'
#
loop_
_entity.id
_entity.type
_entity.pdbx_description
1 polymer ?
#
loop_
_entity_poly.entity_id
_entity_poly.type
_entity_poly.pdbx_seq_one_letter_code
_entity_poly.pdbx_strand_id
1 'polypeptide(L)'
;MADEDNHVPADGASPTEVEQRAAKLPARARSAASGKARGDVKKSVKPKSRGLSEQEKIERVRHIDEQVAAGDTLKAAVEKAGISDQAYYQWKKAFGSTSQSAIAEDDEFAEFIQLDEENRRLRKLLAEKLRTENADLRRRLGLK
;
A
#
# COMPACT_ATOMS: atom_id res chain seq x y z
N MET A 1 -20.96 -22.08 27.73
CA MET A 1 -21.92 -20.95 27.70
C MET A 1 -21.15 -19.75 27.19
N ALA A 2 -21.33 -19.21 26.00
CA ALA A 2 -22.06 -19.61 24.81
C ALA A 2 -21.28 -18.95 23.66
N ASP A 3 -20.94 -19.72 22.64
CA ASP A 3 -20.39 -19.21 21.39
C ASP A 3 -21.53 -18.51 20.63
N GLU A 4 -21.36 -17.23 20.28
CA GLU A 4 -22.30 -16.51 19.44
C GLU A 4 -22.02 -16.84 17.97
N ASP A 5 -22.63 -17.94 17.54
CA ASP A 5 -22.98 -18.21 16.14
C ASP A 5 -23.94 -17.13 15.65
N ASN A 6 -23.53 -16.36 14.63
CA ASN A 6 -24.47 -15.61 13.82
C ASN A 6 -24.19 -15.87 12.34
N HIS A 7 -24.69 -17.01 11.88
CA HIS A 7 -24.83 -17.36 10.48
C HIS A 7 -26.27 -17.12 10.05
N VAL A 8 -26.46 -16.27 9.05
CA VAL A 8 -27.71 -16.14 8.32
C VAL A 8 -27.43 -16.50 6.86
N PRO A 9 -27.96 -17.62 6.33
CA PRO A 9 -28.02 -17.86 4.91
C PRO A 9 -29.48 -17.93 4.44
N ALA A 10 -29.83 -17.04 3.51
CA ALA A 10 -30.92 -17.17 2.55
C ALA A 10 -30.67 -16.02 1.56
N ASP A 11 -30.66 -16.18 0.25
CA ASP A 11 -31.58 -16.96 -0.57
C ASP A 11 -31.02 -16.95 -2.01
N GLY A 12 -31.52 -17.82 -2.89
CA GLY A 12 -31.47 -17.57 -4.33
C GLY A 12 -30.60 -18.47 -5.21
N ALA A 13 -31.03 -19.72 -5.35
CA ALA A 13 -31.10 -20.51 -6.59
C ALA A 13 -30.27 -20.07 -7.84
N SER A 14 -29.35 -20.96 -8.24
CA SER A 14 -28.90 -21.21 -9.62
C SER A 14 -30.08 -21.62 -10.52
N PRO A 15 -30.11 -21.36 -11.85
CA PRO A 15 -29.25 -22.06 -12.83
C PRO A 15 -28.88 -21.14 -14.03
N THR A 16 -28.15 -21.46 -15.10
CA THR A 16 -27.99 -22.65 -15.94
C THR A 16 -26.79 -22.39 -16.85
N GLU A 17 -26.00 -23.43 -17.03
CA GLU A 17 -25.06 -23.66 -18.14
C GLU A 17 -25.81 -23.73 -19.48
N VAL A 18 -25.30 -23.08 -20.53
CA VAL A 18 -25.67 -23.38 -21.92
C VAL A 18 -24.43 -23.34 -22.82
N GLU A 19 -23.85 -24.52 -22.92
CA GLU A 19 -23.41 -25.23 -24.12
C GLU A 19 -23.36 -24.50 -25.48
N GLN A 20 -22.27 -24.82 -26.17
CA GLN A 20 -21.87 -24.47 -27.52
C GLN A 20 -22.79 -25.06 -28.61
N ARG A 21 -22.86 -24.35 -29.76
CA ARG A 21 -22.87 -24.83 -31.18
C ARG A 21 -23.97 -24.19 -32.03
N ALA A 22 -23.57 -23.48 -33.09
CA ALA A 22 -23.84 -23.85 -34.50
C ALA A 22 -23.66 -22.68 -35.51
N ALA A 23 -22.63 -22.83 -36.35
CA ALA A 23 -22.58 -22.59 -37.80
C ALA A 23 -23.05 -21.26 -38.45
N LYS A 24 -22.08 -20.54 -39.07
CA LYS A 24 -22.07 -20.31 -40.54
C LYS A 24 -20.67 -19.93 -41.08
N LEU A 25 -20.21 -20.65 -42.11
CA LEU A 25 -18.98 -20.44 -42.91
C LEU A 25 -19.24 -19.39 -44.04
N PRO A 26 -18.34 -19.18 -45.03
CA PRO A 26 -17.15 -18.32 -45.00
C PRO A 26 -17.16 -17.26 -46.14
N ALA A 27 -16.70 -16.03 -45.91
CA ALA A 27 -16.49 -15.07 -46.99
C ALA A 27 -15.07 -15.22 -47.57
N ARG A 28 -14.99 -15.88 -48.73
CA ARG A 28 -13.76 -16.09 -49.50
C ARG A 28 -13.47 -14.91 -50.42
N ALA A 29 -12.29 -14.31 -50.20
CA ALA A 29 -11.29 -13.79 -51.14
C ALA A 29 -11.68 -12.84 -52.29
N ARG A 30 -10.87 -11.77 -52.42
CA ARG A 30 -10.16 -11.28 -53.63
C ARG A 30 -9.58 -9.88 -53.31
N SER A 31 -8.41 -9.41 -53.74
CA SER A 31 -7.32 -9.93 -54.56
C SER A 31 -6.18 -8.90 -54.48
N ALA A 32 -4.95 -9.35 -54.70
CA ALA A 32 -3.71 -8.57 -54.70
C ALA A 32 -3.65 -7.48 -55.79
N ALA A 33 -2.92 -6.39 -55.52
CA ALA A 33 -2.03 -5.75 -56.50
C ALA A 33 -0.97 -4.86 -55.81
N SER A 34 0.26 -5.04 -56.30
CA SER A 34 1.55 -4.49 -55.85
C SER A 34 1.72 -2.98 -56.08
N GLY A 35 2.51 -2.32 -55.23
CA GLY A 35 3.06 -0.99 -55.46
C GLY A 35 4.29 -0.72 -54.60
N LYS A 36 5.47 -0.78 -55.20
CA LYS A 36 6.80 -0.57 -54.61
C LYS A 36 7.24 0.88 -54.83
N ALA A 37 7.66 1.60 -53.79
CA ALA A 37 8.77 2.57 -53.89
C ALA A 37 9.29 2.94 -52.50
N ARG A 38 10.63 3.05 -52.43
CA ARG A 38 11.46 3.30 -51.25
C ARG A 38 11.37 4.76 -50.79
N GLY A 39 11.53 4.94 -49.48
CA GLY A 39 11.84 6.22 -48.84
C GLY A 39 12.34 5.96 -47.43
N ASP A 40 13.61 5.54 -47.30
CA ASP A 40 14.31 5.43 -46.03
C ASP A 40 14.56 6.84 -45.48
N VAL A 41 13.75 7.26 -44.50
CA VAL A 41 14.16 8.27 -43.52
C VAL A 41 13.84 7.68 -42.16
N LYS A 42 14.81 6.96 -41.59
CA LYS A 42 14.80 6.55 -40.18
C LYS A 42 14.97 7.79 -39.31
N LYS A 43 13.90 8.57 -39.16
CA LYS A 43 13.74 9.45 -38.01
C LYS A 43 13.32 8.53 -36.87
N SER A 44 14.23 8.30 -35.94
CA SER A 44 14.01 7.55 -34.70
C SER A 44 12.88 8.23 -33.91
N VAL A 45 11.64 7.86 -34.21
CA VAL A 45 10.52 8.12 -33.32
C VAL A 45 10.75 7.22 -32.12
N LYS A 46 11.25 7.80 -31.03
CA LYS A 46 11.25 7.14 -29.73
C LYS A 46 9.84 6.58 -29.53
N PRO A 47 9.66 5.28 -29.24
CA PRO A 47 8.33 4.78 -28.93
C PRO A 47 7.86 5.56 -27.71
N LYS A 48 6.81 6.37 -27.89
CA LYS A 48 6.09 6.98 -26.79
C LYS A 48 5.55 5.81 -25.98
N SER A 49 6.27 5.39 -24.94
CA SER A 49 5.73 4.47 -23.95
C SER A 49 4.41 5.11 -23.53
N ARG A 50 3.30 4.38 -23.67
CA ARG A 50 1.95 4.84 -23.33
C ARG A 50 1.76 5.09 -21.82
N GLY A 51 2.85 5.23 -21.06
CA GLY A 51 2.88 5.48 -19.64
C GLY A 51 3.78 6.69 -19.36
N LEU A 52 3.30 7.51 -18.43
CA LEU A 52 4.06 8.56 -17.76
C LEU A 52 5.39 7.98 -17.26
N SER A 53 6.50 8.68 -17.52
CA SER A 53 7.82 8.29 -17.05
C SER A 53 7.87 8.30 -15.51
N GLU A 54 8.82 7.56 -14.95
CA GLU A 54 9.00 7.49 -13.49
C GLU A 54 9.27 8.87 -12.88
N GLN A 55 10.07 9.70 -13.56
CA GLN A 55 10.36 11.07 -13.15
C GLN A 55 9.11 11.95 -13.16
N GLU A 56 8.30 11.89 -14.22
CA GLU A 56 7.03 12.63 -14.30
C GLU A 56 6.03 12.19 -13.21
N LYS A 57 6.03 10.92 -12.79
CA LYS A 57 5.20 10.45 -11.67
C LYS A 57 5.68 11.04 -10.34
N ILE A 58 6.99 11.07 -10.12
CA ILE A 58 7.60 11.65 -8.91
C ILE A 58 7.30 13.16 -8.84
N GLU A 59 7.45 13.88 -9.94
CA GLU A 59 7.14 15.31 -10.02
C GLU A 59 5.67 15.60 -9.70
N ARG A 60 4.74 14.78 -10.21
CA ARG A 60 3.32 14.92 -9.89
C ARG A 60 3.03 14.66 -8.41
N VAL A 61 3.63 13.65 -7.81
CA VAL A 61 3.49 13.39 -6.36
C VAL A 61 4.04 14.56 -5.55
N ARG A 62 5.22 15.08 -5.92
CA ARG A 62 5.85 16.22 -5.25
C ARG A 62 4.97 17.47 -5.32
N HIS A 63 4.40 17.76 -6.48
CA HIS A 63 3.50 18.90 -6.68
C HIS A 63 2.21 18.76 -5.87
N ILE A 64 1.68 17.55 -5.72
CA ILE A 64 0.51 17.29 -4.84
C ILE A 64 0.90 17.49 -3.37
N ASP A 65 2.05 16.99 -2.95
CA ASP A 65 2.54 17.16 -1.57
C ASP A 65 2.77 18.64 -1.24
N GLU A 66 3.33 19.42 -2.16
CA GLU A 66 3.50 20.88 -2.02
C GLU A 66 2.15 21.60 -1.85
N GLN A 67 1.12 21.23 -2.62
CA GLN A 67 -0.21 21.81 -2.50
C GLN A 67 -0.89 21.44 -1.18
N VAL A 68 -0.78 20.18 -0.77
CA VAL A 68 -1.33 19.71 0.50
C VAL A 68 -0.62 20.38 1.69
N ALA A 69 0.70 20.56 1.60
CA ALA A 69 1.47 21.32 2.60
C ALA A 69 1.10 22.80 2.64
N ALA A 70 0.72 23.39 1.48
CA ALA A 70 0.19 24.74 1.40
C ALA A 70 -1.26 24.88 1.96
N GLY A 71 -1.89 23.77 2.36
CA GLY A 71 -3.20 23.74 3.00
C GLY A 71 -4.36 23.29 2.09
N ASP A 72 -4.10 22.87 0.86
CA ASP A 72 -5.13 22.27 0.01
C ASP A 72 -5.54 20.89 0.52
N THR A 73 -6.81 20.54 0.32
CA THR A 73 -7.25 19.15 0.53
C THR A 73 -6.64 18.24 -0.53
N LEU A 74 -6.31 16.99 -0.16
CA LEU A 74 -5.71 16.03 -1.08
C LEU A 74 -6.53 15.84 -2.37
N LYS A 75 -7.86 15.78 -2.24
CA LYS A 75 -8.77 15.66 -3.40
C LYS A 75 -8.61 16.81 -4.38
N ALA A 76 -8.56 18.04 -3.88
CA ALA A 76 -8.37 19.23 -4.72
C ALA A 76 -6.99 19.20 -5.41
N ALA A 77 -5.94 18.79 -4.69
CA ALA A 77 -4.60 18.72 -5.26
C ALA A 77 -4.46 17.63 -6.34
N VAL A 78 -5.10 16.48 -6.13
CA VAL A 78 -5.13 15.35 -7.06
C VAL A 78 -5.94 15.70 -8.33
N GLU A 79 -7.07 16.40 -8.19
CA GLU A 79 -7.83 16.94 -9.32
C GLU A 79 -7.01 17.94 -10.13
N LYS A 80 -6.31 18.87 -9.47
CA LYS A 80 -5.40 19.83 -10.11
C LYS A 80 -4.24 19.15 -10.86
N ALA A 81 -3.74 18.04 -10.35
CA ALA A 81 -2.67 17.24 -10.96
C ALA A 81 -3.17 16.26 -12.05
N GLY A 82 -4.49 16.10 -12.19
CA GLY A 82 -5.11 15.20 -13.17
C GLY A 82 -4.77 13.72 -12.94
N ILE A 83 -4.62 13.30 -11.68
CA ILE A 83 -4.45 11.89 -11.31
C ILE A 83 -5.59 11.45 -10.39
N SER A 84 -5.65 10.16 -10.02
CA SER A 84 -6.59 9.68 -9.01
C SER A 84 -5.92 9.59 -7.65
N ASP A 85 -6.71 9.66 -6.57
CA ASP A 85 -6.21 9.50 -5.20
C ASP A 85 -5.44 8.17 -5.06
N GLN A 86 -5.98 7.12 -5.69
CA GLN A 86 -5.35 5.81 -5.71
C GLN A 86 -3.98 5.82 -6.41
N ALA A 87 -3.85 6.51 -7.55
CA ALA A 87 -2.56 6.63 -8.25
C ALA A 87 -1.55 7.42 -7.43
N TYR A 88 -1.98 8.50 -6.77
CA TYR A 88 -1.15 9.26 -5.83
C TYR A 88 -0.60 8.35 -4.74
N TYR A 89 -1.44 7.58 -4.04
CA TYR A 89 -0.97 6.69 -2.97
C TYR A 89 -0.06 5.57 -3.48
N GLN A 90 -0.35 5.00 -4.65
CA GLN A 90 0.52 3.98 -5.26
C GLN A 90 1.91 4.54 -5.58
N TRP A 91 1.98 5.75 -6.14
CA TRP A 91 3.24 6.40 -6.48
C TRP A 91 3.96 6.92 -5.24
N LYS A 92 3.24 7.49 -4.27
CA LYS A 92 3.80 7.89 -2.97
C LYS A 92 4.37 6.71 -2.21
N LYS A 93 3.74 5.53 -2.27
CA LYS A 93 4.32 4.30 -1.68
C LYS A 93 5.52 3.78 -2.46
N ALA A 94 5.50 3.87 -3.79
CA ALA A 94 6.60 3.40 -4.64
C ALA A 94 7.86 4.28 -4.57
N PHE A 95 7.68 5.60 -4.40
CA PHE A 95 8.78 6.58 -4.43
C PHE A 95 9.08 7.22 -3.06
N GLY A 96 8.08 7.31 -2.18
CA GLY A 96 8.19 7.94 -0.86
C GLY A 96 8.84 7.05 0.21
N SER A 97 8.88 5.74 0.02
CA SER A 97 9.64 4.83 0.90
C SER A 97 11.16 4.96 0.74
N THR A 98 11.64 5.70 -0.25
CA THR A 98 13.08 5.85 -0.53
C THR A 98 13.71 7.08 0.14
N SER A 99 12.92 7.97 0.73
CA SER A 99 13.43 9.25 1.21
C SER A 99 13.41 9.27 2.74
N GLN A 100 14.56 8.94 3.35
CA GLN A 100 15.05 9.19 4.72
C GLN A 100 14.08 9.24 5.93
N SER A 101 12.88 9.81 5.81
CA SER A 101 11.78 9.76 6.77
C SER A 101 11.34 8.35 7.11
N ALA A 102 11.27 7.43 6.14
CA ALA A 102 10.90 6.04 6.45
C ALA A 102 11.95 5.33 7.32
N ILE A 103 13.24 5.63 7.09
CA ILE A 103 14.34 5.06 7.87
C ILE A 103 14.37 5.69 9.28
N ALA A 104 14.12 6.99 9.37
CA ALA A 104 14.02 7.69 10.66
C ALA A 104 12.80 7.22 11.46
N GLU A 105 11.64 7.04 10.82
CA GLU A 105 10.45 6.46 11.46
C GLU A 105 10.74 5.04 11.96
N ASP A 106 11.36 4.18 11.14
CA ASP A 106 11.73 2.82 11.54
C ASP A 106 12.72 2.81 12.73
N ASP A 107 13.72 3.72 12.75
CA ASP A 107 14.66 3.87 13.86
C ASP A 107 13.97 4.42 15.14
N GLU A 108 13.07 5.40 15.02
CA GLU A 108 12.27 5.93 16.14
C GLU A 108 11.36 4.86 16.74
N PHE A 109 10.72 4.04 15.89
CA PHE A 109 9.92 2.89 16.34
C PHE A 109 10.78 1.83 17.04
N ALA A 110 12.00 1.59 16.55
CA ALA A 110 12.93 0.67 17.19
C ALA A 110 13.39 1.17 18.57
N GLU A 111 13.69 2.47 18.71
CA GLU A 111 14.01 3.10 19.99
C GLU A 111 12.84 3.00 20.98
N PHE A 112 11.61 3.24 20.51
CA PHE A 112 10.41 3.12 21.32
C PHE A 112 10.24 1.70 21.90
N ILE A 113 10.46 0.66 21.08
CA ILE A 113 10.39 -0.74 21.52
C ILE A 113 11.45 -1.02 22.61
N GLN A 114 12.67 -0.55 22.42
CA GLN A 114 13.75 -0.74 23.40
C GLN A 114 13.43 -0.08 24.74
N LEU A 115 12.91 1.16 24.72
CA LEU A 115 12.48 1.87 25.92
C LEU A 115 11.36 1.14 26.65
N ASP A 116 10.40 0.56 25.93
CA ASP A 116 9.32 -0.23 26.51
C ASP A 116 9.83 -1.51 27.19
N GLU A 117 10.78 -2.20 26.57
CA GLU A 117 11.43 -3.37 27.15
C GLU A 117 12.22 -3.02 28.41
N GLU A 118 12.99 -1.94 28.37
CA GLU A 118 13.73 -1.46 29.54
C GLU A 118 12.77 -1.05 30.67
N ASN A 119 11.67 -0.37 30.35
CA ASN A 119 10.67 0.00 31.35
C ASN A 119 10.05 -1.24 32.02
N ARG A 120 9.70 -2.26 31.23
CA ARG A 120 9.20 -3.55 31.75
C ARG A 120 10.24 -4.22 32.65
N ARG A 121 11.51 -4.23 32.25
CA ARG A 121 12.61 -4.78 33.05
C ARG A 121 12.76 -4.03 34.37
N LEU A 122 12.78 -2.71 34.34
CA LEU A 122 12.91 -1.85 35.53
C LEU A 122 11.74 -2.05 36.49
N ARG A 123 10.49 -2.11 35.98
CA ARG A 123 9.30 -2.42 36.81
C ARG A 123 9.42 -3.78 37.49
N LYS A 124 9.91 -4.79 36.78
CA LYS A 124 10.12 -6.13 37.34
C LYS A 124 11.15 -6.10 38.47
N LEU A 125 12.31 -5.49 38.24
CA LEU A 125 13.37 -5.35 39.24
C LEU A 125 12.89 -4.58 40.48
N LEU A 126 12.13 -3.50 40.28
CA LEU A 126 11.55 -2.75 41.38
C LEU A 126 10.56 -3.60 42.20
N ALA A 127 9.68 -4.35 41.53
CA ALA A 127 8.74 -5.23 42.20
C ALA A 127 9.45 -6.34 43.00
N GLU A 128 10.51 -6.93 42.45
CA GLU A 128 11.34 -7.92 43.15
C GLU A 128 12.03 -7.31 44.38
N LYS A 129 12.64 -6.13 44.24
CA LYS A 129 13.26 -5.41 45.35
C LYS A 129 12.25 -5.08 46.45
N LEU A 130 11.09 -4.54 46.09
CA LEU A 130 10.03 -4.26 47.06
C LEU A 130 9.50 -5.52 47.75
N ARG A 131 9.38 -6.64 47.04
CA ARG A 131 8.98 -7.92 47.65
C ARG A 131 10.01 -8.41 48.66
N THR A 132 11.29 -8.36 48.31
CA THR A 132 12.38 -8.79 49.21
C THR A 132 12.46 -7.90 50.44
N GLU A 133 12.49 -6.57 50.27
CA GLU A 133 12.51 -5.61 51.37
C GLU A 133 11.27 -5.73 52.26
N ASN A 134 10.06 -5.84 51.68
CA ASN A 134 8.85 -6.03 52.47
C ASN A 134 8.85 -7.34 53.24
N ALA A 135 9.36 -8.44 52.65
CA ALA A 135 9.48 -9.71 53.36
C ALA A 135 10.46 -9.59 54.53
N ASP A 136 11.58 -8.89 54.36
CA ASP A 136 12.55 -8.67 55.42
C ASP A 136 12.02 -7.76 56.52
N LEU A 137 11.29 -6.70 56.18
CA LEU A 137 10.60 -5.85 57.14
C LEU A 137 9.55 -6.64 57.93
N ARG A 138 8.73 -7.43 57.25
CA ARG A 138 7.73 -8.31 57.87
C ARG A 138 8.36 -9.31 58.84
N ARG A 139 9.49 -9.93 58.46
CA ARG A 139 10.29 -10.79 59.34
C ARG A 139 10.79 -10.03 60.58
N ARG A 140 11.33 -8.81 60.42
CA ARG A 140 11.81 -7.97 61.53
C ARG A 140 10.69 -7.54 62.47
N LEU A 141 9.49 -7.31 61.95
CA LEU A 141 8.31 -6.93 62.72
C LEU A 141 7.58 -8.13 63.34
N GLY A 142 8.04 -9.37 63.12
CA GLY A 142 7.38 -10.58 63.62
C GLY A 142 6.05 -10.90 62.94
N LEU A 143 5.73 -10.21 61.84
CA LEU A 143 4.52 -10.39 61.04
C LEU A 143 4.81 -11.41 59.94
N LYS A 144 4.66 -12.71 60.22
CA LYS A 144 4.69 -13.75 59.18
C LYS A 144 3.38 -13.72 58.40
#